data_AF-A0A8B7SUM8-F1
#
_entry.id   AF-A0A8B7SUM8-F1
#
_cell.length_a   1.000
_cell.length_b   1.000
_cell.length_c   1.000
_cell.angle_alpha   90.00
_cell.angle_beta   90.00
_cell.angle_gamma   90.00
#
_symmetry.space_group_name_H-M   'P 1'
#
loop_
_entity.id
_entity.type
_entity.pdbx_description
1 polymer ?
#
loop_
_entity_poly.entity_id
_entity_poly.type
_entity_poly.pdbx_seq_one_letter_code
_entity_poly.pdbx_strand_id
1 'polypeptide(L)'
;MGLPLGTQSGGQTIREKRIVEAANKREVDYEVGTIPAEWEAWIKRTRKTPPTMEEILKNETYKEDIKIKSKGFYEKGKLLGKESSEELLAPPVETQIKGHASAPYFGKEEPSVAPTSTGTTFQPGSWMPQDGKKHNQ
;
A
#
# COMPACT_ATOMS: atom_id res chain seq x y z
N MET A 1 -29.13 -19.66 -13.02
CA MET A 1 -27.95 -19.70 -12.13
C MET A 1 -28.40 -20.15 -10.76
N GLY A 2 -28.19 -21.43 -10.41
CA GLY A 2 -28.61 -21.99 -9.13
C GLY A 2 -27.68 -21.55 -8.00
N LEU A 3 -28.24 -21.02 -6.92
CA LEU A 3 -27.53 -20.80 -5.66
C LEU A 3 -27.16 -22.17 -5.04
N PRO A 4 -25.99 -22.33 -4.41
CA PRO A 4 -25.62 -23.59 -3.78
C PRO A 4 -26.56 -23.89 -2.61
N LEU A 5 -27.11 -25.11 -2.61
CA LEU A 5 -27.96 -25.67 -1.56
C LEU A 5 -27.16 -25.81 -0.26
N GLY A 6 -27.16 -24.77 0.57
CA GLY A 6 -26.68 -24.88 1.94
C GLY A 6 -27.62 -25.80 2.74
N THR A 7 -27.04 -26.71 3.52
CA THR A 7 -27.78 -27.57 4.44
C THR A 7 -28.43 -26.70 5.52
N GLN A 8 -29.75 -26.71 5.62
CA GLN A 8 -30.47 -25.94 6.64
C GLN A 8 -30.56 -26.77 7.92
N SER A 9 -30.02 -26.25 9.02
CA SER A 9 -30.29 -26.74 10.37
C SER A 9 -30.77 -25.56 11.20
N GLY A 10 -31.96 -25.65 11.79
CA GLY A 10 -32.49 -24.65 12.72
C GLY A 10 -32.67 -23.22 12.17
N GLY A 11 -32.94 -23.05 10.87
CA GLY A 11 -33.20 -21.73 10.28
C GLY A 11 -31.96 -20.90 9.90
N GLN A 12 -30.75 -21.44 10.09
CA GLN A 12 -29.51 -20.82 9.61
C GLN A 12 -29.01 -21.49 8.33
N THR A 13 -28.68 -20.68 7.32
CA THR A 13 -27.99 -21.16 6.11
C THR A 13 -26.55 -21.50 6.44
N ILE A 14 -26.23 -22.78 6.63
CA ILE A 14 -24.86 -23.24 6.85
C ILE A 14 -24.10 -23.10 5.53
N ARG A 15 -23.08 -22.25 5.53
CA ARG A 15 -22.17 -22.09 4.39
C ARG A 15 -21.10 -23.18 4.44
N GLU A 16 -20.84 -23.87 3.33
CA GLU A 16 -19.78 -24.89 3.21
C GLU A 16 -18.41 -24.39 3.69
N LYS A 17 -17.86 -24.97 4.76
CA LYS A 17 -16.57 -24.53 5.31
C LYS A 17 -15.41 -25.10 4.48
N ARG A 18 -14.44 -24.26 4.13
CA ARG A 18 -13.14 -24.64 3.58
C ARG A 18 -12.10 -24.39 4.67
N ILE A 19 -11.37 -25.43 5.07
CA ILE A 19 -10.42 -25.40 6.20
C ILE A 19 -9.06 -25.87 5.69
N VAL A 20 -7.99 -25.29 6.22
CA VAL A 20 -6.61 -25.73 6.00
C VAL A 20 -6.02 -26.13 7.34
N GLU A 21 -5.40 -27.30 7.35
CA GLU A 21 -4.62 -27.77 8.49
C GLU A 21 -3.15 -27.46 8.23
N ALA A 22 -2.52 -26.72 9.14
CA ALA A 22 -1.10 -26.43 9.05
C ALA A 22 -0.31 -27.72 9.31
N ALA A 23 0.66 -28.02 8.45
CA ALA A 23 1.53 -29.19 8.63
C ALA A 23 2.40 -29.06 9.90
N ASN A 24 2.72 -27.84 10.31
CA ASN A 24 3.41 -27.56 11.55
C ASN A 24 2.42 -27.54 12.73
N LYS A 25 2.71 -28.38 13.74
CA LYS A 25 1.84 -28.59 14.91
C LYS A 25 1.90 -27.46 15.94
N ARG A 26 2.74 -26.45 15.73
CA ARG A 26 2.88 -25.30 16.62
C ARG A 26 2.00 -24.18 16.07
N GLU A 27 0.93 -23.86 16.78
CA GLU A 27 -0.01 -22.79 16.44
C GLU A 27 0.64 -21.41 16.35
N VAL A 28 1.80 -21.25 17.01
CA VAL A 28 2.59 -20.01 17.06
C VAL A 28 3.34 -19.73 15.75
N ASP A 29 3.55 -20.74 14.91
CA ASP A 29 4.41 -20.63 13.72
C ASP A 29 3.63 -20.19 12.46
N TYR A 30 2.37 -19.74 12.61
CA TYR A 30 1.63 -19.17 11.49
C TYR A 30 2.14 -17.76 11.18
N GLU A 31 2.84 -17.63 10.05
CA GLU A 31 3.25 -16.35 9.50
C GLU A 31 2.34 -15.93 8.33
N VAL A 32 2.04 -14.64 8.25
CA VAL A 32 1.27 -14.07 7.13
C VAL A 32 2.07 -14.23 5.85
N GLY A 33 1.51 -14.94 4.87
CA GLY A 33 2.18 -15.27 3.61
C GLY A 33 2.73 -16.70 3.52
N THR A 34 2.52 -17.54 4.54
CA THR A 34 2.83 -18.98 4.48
C THR A 34 1.91 -19.76 3.54
N ILE A 35 0.67 -19.28 3.34
CA ILE A 35 -0.31 -19.90 2.45
C ILE A 35 -0.09 -19.35 1.03
N PRO A 36 0.07 -20.21 0.00
CA PRO A 36 0.16 -19.73 -1.38
C PRO A 36 -1.12 -18.99 -1.79
N ALA A 37 -0.98 -17.96 -2.63
CA ALA A 37 -2.06 -17.04 -2.97
C ALA A 37 -3.27 -17.75 -3.62
N GLU A 38 -3.02 -18.81 -4.38
CA GLU A 38 -4.04 -19.62 -5.04
C GLU A 38 -4.89 -20.40 -4.03
N TRP A 39 -4.24 -20.91 -2.98
CA TRP A 39 -4.92 -21.55 -1.85
C TRP A 39 -5.75 -20.55 -1.07
N GLU A 40 -5.21 -19.34 -0.81
CA GLU A 40 -6.00 -18.28 -0.19
C GLU A 40 -7.25 -17.93 -0.99
N ALA A 41 -7.13 -17.79 -2.32
CA ALA A 41 -8.25 -17.49 -3.20
C ALA A 41 -9.33 -18.59 -3.14
N TRP A 42 -8.91 -19.85 -3.07
CA TRP A 42 -9.84 -20.96 -2.89
C TRP A 42 -10.50 -20.95 -1.50
N ILE A 43 -9.76 -20.71 -0.42
CA ILE A 43 -10.34 -20.64 0.94
C ILE A 43 -11.33 -19.47 1.05
N LYS A 44 -10.96 -18.31 0.51
CA LYS A 44 -11.80 -17.09 0.44
C LYS A 44 -12.99 -17.23 -0.51
N ARG A 45 -13.10 -18.36 -1.21
CA ARG A 45 -14.15 -18.67 -2.21
C ARG A 45 -14.20 -17.68 -3.39
N THR A 46 -13.13 -16.93 -3.63
CA THR A 46 -13.01 -16.17 -4.88
C THR A 46 -12.82 -17.13 -6.06
N ARG A 47 -12.21 -18.31 -5.80
CA ARG A 47 -12.10 -19.42 -6.75
C ARG A 47 -13.01 -20.59 -6.36
N LYS A 48 -13.64 -21.23 -7.36
CA LYS A 48 -14.48 -22.43 -7.16
C LYS A 48 -13.66 -23.71 -7.02
N THR A 49 -12.67 -23.89 -7.88
CA THR A 49 -11.79 -25.07 -7.95
C THR A 49 -10.56 -24.91 -7.06
N PRO A 50 -10.10 -25.97 -6.39
CA PRO A 50 -8.82 -25.93 -5.69
C PRO A 50 -7.67 -25.77 -6.70
N PRO A 51 -6.57 -25.13 -6.30
CA PRO A 51 -5.39 -25.05 -7.16
C PRO A 51 -4.73 -26.43 -7.34
N THR A 52 -4.05 -26.61 -8.46
CA THR A 52 -3.26 -27.81 -8.76
C THR A 52 -1.82 -27.63 -8.26
N MET A 53 -1.14 -28.71 -7.91
CA MET A 53 0.27 -28.65 -7.47
C MET A 53 1.18 -27.99 -8.51
N GLU A 54 0.97 -28.29 -9.80
CA GLU A 54 1.72 -27.67 -10.89
C GLU A 54 1.53 -26.15 -10.98
N GLU A 55 0.35 -25.65 -10.62
CA GLU A 55 0.05 -24.21 -10.63
C GLU A 55 0.85 -23.49 -9.55
N ILE A 56 0.92 -24.10 -8.36
CA ILE A 56 1.72 -23.59 -7.23
C ILE A 56 3.20 -23.51 -7.62
N LEU A 57 3.76 -24.60 -8.18
CA LEU A 57 5.16 -24.64 -8.59
C LEU A 57 5.49 -23.59 -9.66
N LYS A 58 4.60 -23.38 -10.63
CA LYS A 58 4.77 -22.35 -11.68
C LYS A 58 4.78 -20.93 -11.10
N ASN A 59 3.97 -20.66 -10.07
CA ASN A 59 3.98 -19.34 -9.44
C ASN A 59 5.26 -19.12 -8.60
N GLU A 60 5.75 -20.16 -7.93
CA GLU A 60 7.01 -20.11 -7.18
C GLU A 60 8.19 -19.77 -8.11
N THR A 61 8.31 -20.48 -9.25
CA THR A 61 9.37 -20.17 -10.23
C THR A 61 9.21 -18.77 -10.81
N TYR A 62 7.99 -18.35 -11.11
CA TYR A 62 7.71 -17.00 -11.61
C TYR A 62 8.14 -15.90 -10.63
N LYS A 63 7.91 -16.08 -9.33
CA LYS A 63 8.34 -15.14 -8.28
C LYS A 63 9.87 -15.06 -8.20
N GLU A 64 10.57 -16.19 -8.25
CA GLU A 64 12.03 -16.21 -8.24
C GLU A 64 12.61 -15.55 -9.51
N ASP A 65 12.02 -15.81 -10.67
CA ASP A 65 12.42 -15.16 -11.93
C ASP A 65 12.28 -13.63 -11.86
N ILE A 66 11.17 -13.12 -11.32
CA ILE A 66 10.97 -11.67 -11.13
C ILE A 66 12.02 -11.13 -10.16
N LYS A 67 12.30 -11.84 -9.08
CA LYS A 67 13.29 -11.43 -8.07
C LYS A 67 14.69 -11.34 -8.69
N ILE A 68 15.09 -12.31 -9.51
CA ILE A 68 16.37 -12.27 -10.24
C ILE A 68 16.39 -11.10 -11.23
N LYS A 69 15.34 -10.95 -12.05
CA LYS A 69 15.26 -9.88 -13.06
C LYS A 69 15.28 -8.49 -12.43
N SER A 70 14.55 -8.29 -11.33
CA SER A 70 14.52 -7.00 -10.62
C SER A 70 15.89 -6.61 -10.10
N LYS A 71 16.62 -7.53 -9.45
CA LYS A 71 18.01 -7.29 -9.00
C LYS A 71 18.92 -6.90 -10.17
N GLY A 72 18.85 -7.65 -11.28
CA GLY A 72 19.63 -7.35 -12.48
C GLY A 72 19.32 -5.96 -13.05
N PHE A 73 18.07 -5.50 -12.99
CA PHE A 73 17.70 -4.14 -13.41
C PHE A 73 18.31 -3.07 -12.50
N TYR A 74 18.25 -3.25 -11.17
CA TYR A 74 18.86 -2.31 -10.22
C TYR A 74 20.38 -2.21 -10.38
N GLU A 75 21.07 -3.34 -10.58
CA GLU A 75 22.51 -3.36 -10.82
C GLU A 75 22.88 -2.63 -12.11
N LYS A 76 22.17 -2.92 -13.22
CA LYS A 76 22.38 -2.24 -14.50
C LYS A 76 22.10 -0.74 -14.42
N GLY A 77 21.01 -0.34 -13.74
CA GLY A 77 20.70 1.07 -13.52
C GLY A 77 21.77 1.78 -12.68
N LYS A 78 22.33 1.10 -11.67
CA LYS A 78 23.43 1.63 -10.85
C LYS A 78 24.73 1.78 -11.63
N LEU A 79 25.04 0.88 -12.56
CA LEU A 79 26.22 1.02 -13.43
C LEU A 79 26.05 2.20 -14.40
N LEU A 80 24.90 2.29 -15.06
CA LEU A 80 24.62 3.36 -16.02
C LEU A 80 24.60 4.75 -15.37
N GLY A 81 24.10 4.86 -14.14
CA GLY A 81 24.14 6.10 -13.37
C GLY A 81 25.55 6.56 -12.98
N LYS A 82 26.48 5.62 -12.78
CA LYS A 82 27.89 5.94 -12.48
C LYS A 82 28.63 6.42 -13.73
N GLU A 83 28.48 5.68 -14.83
CA GLU A 83 29.11 6.00 -16.13
C GLU A 83 28.66 7.40 -16.62
N SER A 84 27.37 7.72 -16.51
CA SER A 84 26.84 9.05 -16.87
C SER A 84 27.26 10.18 -15.92
N SER A 85 27.48 9.89 -14.63
CA SER A 85 27.99 10.89 -13.68
C SER A 85 29.48 11.20 -13.85
N GLU A 86 30.24 10.28 -14.42
CA GLU A 86 31.68 10.44 -14.67
C GLU A 86 31.94 11.21 -15.99
N GLU A 87 31.03 11.13 -16.97
CA GLU A 87 31.10 11.88 -18.24
C GLU A 87 30.52 13.31 -18.16
N LEU A 88 29.68 13.63 -17.16
CA LEU A 88 28.98 14.92 -17.04
C LEU A 88 29.39 15.77 -15.83
N LEU A 89 30.69 15.81 -15.51
CA LEU A 89 31.22 16.78 -14.54
C LEU A 89 31.31 18.19 -15.15
N ALA A 90 30.17 18.78 -15.53
CA ALA A 90 30.04 20.23 -15.49
C ALA A 90 29.72 20.63 -14.04
N PRO A 91 30.42 21.62 -13.45
CA PRO A 91 30.13 22.06 -12.10
C PRO A 91 28.67 22.50 -11.99
N PRO A 92 27.98 22.21 -10.87
CA PRO A 92 26.59 22.62 -10.68
C PRO A 92 26.52 24.14 -10.77
N VAL A 93 25.99 24.65 -11.88
CA VAL A 93 25.67 26.07 -12.02
C VAL A 93 24.51 26.32 -11.06
N GLU A 94 24.74 27.14 -10.04
CA GLU A 94 23.70 27.63 -9.14
C GLU A 94 22.62 28.34 -9.97
N THR A 95 21.56 27.61 -10.32
CA THR A 95 20.41 28.19 -10.99
C THR A 95 19.44 28.67 -9.94
N GLN A 96 19.24 29.99 -9.87
CA GLN A 96 18.24 30.59 -9.00
C GLN A 96 16.85 30.19 -9.52
N ILE A 97 16.18 29.28 -8.83
CA ILE A 97 14.85 28.78 -9.21
C ILE A 97 13.80 29.84 -8.85
N LYS A 98 13.65 30.86 -9.70
CA LYS A 98 12.57 31.85 -9.59
C LYS A 98 11.32 31.33 -10.29
N GLY A 99 10.69 30.31 -9.71
CA GLY A 99 9.41 29.75 -10.17
C GLY A 99 8.22 30.26 -9.34
N HIS A 100 7.00 29.91 -9.75
CA HIS A 100 5.76 30.19 -9.02
C HIS A 100 5.72 29.63 -7.58
N ALA A 101 6.59 28.66 -7.28
CA ALA A 101 6.73 28.04 -5.95
C ALA A 101 7.85 28.69 -5.09
N SER A 102 8.50 29.74 -5.57
CA SER A 102 9.46 30.50 -4.75
C SER A 102 8.71 31.44 -3.81
N ALA A 103 8.48 30.99 -2.58
CA ALA A 103 7.85 31.81 -1.54
C ALA A 103 8.93 32.47 -0.66
N PRO A 104 9.00 33.80 -0.57
CA PRO A 104 9.77 34.47 0.47
C PRO A 104 9.11 34.12 1.81
N TYR A 105 9.77 33.29 2.61
CA TYR A 105 9.32 32.95 3.95
C TYR A 105 9.11 34.24 4.75
N PHE A 106 7.85 34.57 5.08
CA PHE A 106 7.54 35.69 5.97
C PHE A 106 6.18 35.54 6.66
N GLY A 107 6.19 35.30 7.97
CA GLY A 107 5.07 35.69 8.86
C GLY A 107 4.42 34.60 9.71
N LYS A 108 4.93 34.46 10.96
CA LYS A 108 4.39 33.87 12.21
C LYS A 108 3.66 32.51 12.15
N GLU A 109 4.22 31.54 12.87
CA GLU A 109 3.79 30.14 13.05
C GLU A 109 2.49 29.93 13.87
N GLU A 110 1.66 30.96 14.06
CA GLU A 110 0.41 30.81 14.82
C GLU A 110 -0.78 30.57 13.89
N PRO A 111 -1.44 29.40 13.97
CA PRO A 111 -2.63 29.11 13.19
C PRO A 111 -3.77 30.08 13.58
N SER A 112 -4.09 31.02 12.70
CA SER A 112 -5.23 31.93 12.89
C SER A 112 -6.54 31.25 12.47
N VAL A 113 -7.62 31.48 13.24
CA VAL A 113 -8.98 30.99 12.94
C VAL A 113 -9.61 31.75 11.76
N ALA A 114 -9.23 33.01 11.54
CA ALA A 114 -9.83 33.84 10.50
C ALA A 114 -9.10 33.66 9.15
N PRO A 115 -9.82 33.44 8.04
CA PRO A 115 -9.21 33.42 6.73
C PRO A 115 -8.65 34.80 6.38
N THR A 116 -7.47 34.83 5.76
CA THR A 116 -6.84 36.08 5.32
C THR A 116 -6.68 36.07 3.80
N SER A 117 -7.12 37.14 3.14
CA SER A 117 -6.97 37.32 1.70
C SER A 117 -6.20 38.61 1.43
N THR A 118 -4.98 38.48 0.91
CA THR A 118 -4.16 39.62 0.49
C THR A 118 -4.09 39.59 -1.02
N GLY A 119 -5.06 40.19 -1.72
CA GLY A 119 -5.12 40.46 -3.18
C GLY A 119 -4.83 39.30 -4.16
N THR A 120 -3.65 38.72 -4.05
CA THR A 120 -3.07 37.63 -4.84
C THR A 120 -2.91 36.31 -4.07
N THR A 121 -3.11 36.27 -2.74
CA THR A 121 -2.94 35.07 -1.92
C THR A 121 -4.07 34.92 -0.90
N PHE A 122 -4.67 33.72 -0.87
CA PHE A 122 -5.69 33.33 0.11
C PHE A 122 -5.11 32.30 1.08
N GLN A 123 -5.21 32.57 2.37
CA GLN A 123 -4.84 31.66 3.45
C GLN A 123 -6.12 31.22 4.19
N PRO A 124 -6.51 29.93 4.11
CA PRO A 124 -7.67 29.43 4.84
C PRO A 124 -7.39 29.47 6.35
N GLY A 125 -8.40 29.84 7.14
CA GLY A 125 -8.31 29.79 8.60
C GLY A 125 -8.24 28.35 9.10
N SER A 126 -7.50 28.11 10.18
CA SER A 126 -7.39 26.80 10.81
C SER A 126 -8.59 26.56 11.73
N TRP A 127 -9.27 25.42 11.58
CA TRP A 127 -10.42 25.06 12.41
C TRP A 127 -9.95 24.62 13.80
N MET A 128 -10.34 25.37 14.84
CA MET A 128 -10.12 24.99 16.23
C MET A 128 -11.47 24.56 16.84
N PRO A 129 -11.61 23.32 17.36
CA PRO A 129 -12.80 22.92 18.08
C PRO A 129 -12.96 23.81 19.32
N GLN A 130 -14.15 24.37 19.53
CA GLN A 130 -14.45 25.16 20.72
C GLN A 130 -14.28 24.28 21.97
N ASP A 131 -13.47 24.72 22.94
CA ASP A 131 -13.35 24.05 24.24
C ASP A 131 -14.75 23.85 24.82
N GLY A 132 -15.10 22.58 25.02
CA GLY A 132 -16.45 22.15 25.39
C GLY A 132 -16.92 22.82 26.66
N LYS A 133 -17.77 23.85 26.52
CA LYS A 133 -18.59 24.35 27.62
C LYS A 133 -19.58 23.25 28.00
N LYS A 134 -19.24 22.50 29.05
CA LYS A 134 -20.17 21.61 29.74
C LYS A 134 -21.31 22.47 30.27
N HIS A 135 -22.47 22.41 29.62
CA HIS A 135 -23.70 22.88 30.21
C HIS A 135 -24.17 21.80 31.18
N ASN A 136 -24.03 22.09 32.47
CA ASN A 136 -24.56 21.27 33.55
C ASN A 136 -25.72 22.06 34.14
N GLN A 137 -26.95 21.74 33.74
CA GLN A 137 -28.18 21.95 34.49
C GLN A 137 -29.19 20.89 34.06
#